data_AF-A0A7J4YHY8-F1
#
_entry.id   AF-A0A7J4YHY8-F1
#
_cell.length_a   1.000
_cell.length_b   1.000
_cell.length_c   1.000
_cell.angle_alpha   90.00
_cell.angle_beta   90.00
_cell.angle_gamma   90.00
#
_symmetry.space_group_name_H-M   'P 1'
#
loop_
_entity.id
_entity.type
_entity.pdbx_description
1 polymer ?
#
loop_
_entity_poly.entity_id
_entity_poly.type
_entity_poly.pdbx_seq_one_letter_code
_entity_poly.pdbx_strand_id
1 'polypeptide(L)'
;MLYYKFKNYEEFKDMFGIVKHGNGVCSRKNRILLAYIRNRRLLHEAIETNNYTLLHISSMAELKKTITRAIIISGHSDMSLRYVLELDGEFFYSRNFETDDMKGLCKDGDTRSIRYINHENGGKTFKMKAGKLYRSLILETEFGKTLPEQVVTYLCEEFSADWQTYTTGRLPKNRLCVDKNFEKIYSSSSCVGDFYSCMVDRKLHYFYTESVDASAAYLTNEKGKVTARCVIYNRVTDQDGKIWRLAERQYASNENDILKRALIDALIKGGYIDGYKKVGAGAGDTRAFVDLEENSLSDRKFRIECDLDWNDTLSYQDSFKWYNQSEGTADNYGSGDIALDITDGSLNGEEEYDDFHGYHCYETRPVYCHGCEYYCDVENLDEFIWIEKLGEYHHESDVIECLECSGYFLEEDNLYSDITKEYYCCEECRKKAEQAYKQENWHYSDYDEEYYEHTESITIYQVWNNILCEYERKTISVESAQRLLETGELHKLNDMLYDGIDEETGLPYAYEMNEINV
;
A
#
# COMPACT_ATOMS: atom_id res chain seq x y z
N MET A 1 21.34 -62.47 -39.72
CA MET A 1 21.25 -61.69 -40.97
C MET A 1 20.03 -62.07 -41.80
N LEU A 2 19.65 -63.34 -41.93
CA LEU A 2 18.52 -63.79 -42.77
C LEU A 2 17.16 -63.14 -42.43
N TYR A 3 16.90 -62.79 -41.17
CA TYR A 3 15.63 -62.22 -40.72
C TYR A 3 15.61 -60.68 -40.61
N TYR A 4 16.74 -60.03 -40.93
CA TYR A 4 16.87 -58.58 -40.86
C TYR A 4 17.01 -58.00 -42.26
N LYS A 5 16.39 -56.85 -42.51
CA LYS A 5 16.27 -56.24 -43.84
C LYS A 5 17.54 -55.48 -44.25
N PHE A 6 18.68 -56.17 -44.26
CA PHE A 6 19.92 -55.64 -44.83
C PHE A 6 20.10 -56.18 -46.25
N LYS A 7 20.35 -55.31 -47.23
CA LYS A 7 20.66 -55.65 -48.62
C LYS A 7 21.97 -56.40 -48.74
N ASN A 8 22.99 -56.02 -47.95
CA ASN A 8 24.30 -56.66 -47.95
C ASN A 8 25.12 -56.33 -46.67
N TYR A 9 26.33 -56.87 -46.59
CA TYR A 9 27.26 -56.65 -45.47
C TYR A 9 27.76 -55.20 -45.37
N GLU A 10 27.84 -54.47 -46.49
CA GLU A 10 28.27 -53.08 -46.48
C GLU A 10 27.21 -52.16 -45.84
N GLU A 11 25.92 -52.39 -46.10
CA GLU A 11 24.84 -51.67 -45.38
C GLU A 11 24.88 -51.95 -43.87
N PHE A 12 25.18 -53.18 -43.46
CA PHE A 12 25.38 -53.50 -42.05
C PHE A 12 26.57 -52.74 -41.44
N LYS A 13 27.70 -52.63 -42.16
CA LYS A 13 28.86 -51.84 -41.72
C LYS A 13 28.56 -50.34 -41.69
N ASP A 14 27.78 -49.83 -42.62
CA ASP A 14 27.40 -48.42 -42.63
C ASP A 14 26.58 -48.07 -41.39
N MET A 15 25.64 -48.95 -41.01
CA MET A 15 24.78 -48.77 -39.85
C MET A 15 25.46 -49.11 -38.51
N PHE A 16 26.28 -50.16 -38.44
CA PHE A 16 26.80 -50.73 -37.19
C PHE A 16 28.32 -50.95 -37.17
N GLY A 17 29.03 -50.35 -38.11
CA GLY A 17 30.48 -50.44 -38.22
C GLY A 17 31.22 -49.81 -37.03
N ILE A 18 32.51 -50.10 -36.96
CA ILE A 18 33.41 -49.54 -35.94
C ILE A 18 33.98 -48.23 -36.47
N VAL A 19 33.85 -47.16 -35.68
CA VAL A 19 34.45 -45.85 -35.91
C VAL A 19 35.70 -45.75 -35.04
N LYS A 20 36.83 -45.40 -35.67
CA LYS A 20 38.07 -45.07 -34.96
C LYS A 20 38.10 -43.56 -34.73
N HIS A 21 38.25 -43.14 -33.48
CA HIS A 21 38.42 -41.75 -33.08
C HIS A 21 39.90 -41.37 -33.14
N GLY A 22 40.19 -40.08 -33.32
CA GLY A 22 41.56 -39.56 -33.42
C GLY A 22 42.44 -39.84 -32.19
N ASN A 23 41.84 -40.20 -31.06
CA ASN A 23 42.50 -40.61 -29.81
C ASN A 23 42.75 -42.13 -29.70
N GLY A 24 42.56 -42.91 -30.77
CA GLY A 24 42.75 -44.36 -30.79
C GLY A 24 41.58 -45.17 -30.21
N VAL A 25 40.57 -44.52 -29.63
CA VAL A 25 39.37 -45.19 -29.13
C VAL A 25 38.51 -45.67 -30.31
N CYS A 26 38.01 -46.90 -30.23
CA CYS A 26 37.08 -47.45 -31.22
C CYS A 26 35.67 -47.49 -30.63
N SER A 27 34.68 -46.90 -31.28
CA SER A 27 33.27 -47.02 -30.90
C SER A 27 32.46 -47.65 -32.02
N ARG A 28 31.27 -48.20 -31.70
CA ARG A 28 30.38 -48.80 -32.70
C ARG A 28 29.21 -47.87 -33.01
N LYS A 29 28.91 -47.69 -34.29
CA LYS A 29 27.72 -46.93 -34.74
C LYS A 29 26.44 -47.61 -34.26
N ASN A 30 25.41 -46.80 -33.93
CA ASN A 30 24.05 -47.25 -33.57
C ASN A 30 24.00 -48.41 -32.56
N ARG A 31 24.81 -48.33 -31.49
CA ARG A 31 24.92 -49.39 -30.46
C ARG A 31 23.57 -49.78 -29.85
N ILE A 32 22.67 -48.82 -29.64
CA ILE A 32 21.34 -49.03 -29.05
C ILE A 32 20.45 -49.84 -30.01
N LEU A 33 20.34 -49.41 -31.27
CA LEU A 33 19.60 -50.13 -32.30
C LEU A 33 20.15 -51.54 -32.51
N LEU A 34 21.47 -51.72 -32.48
CA LEU A 34 22.09 -53.04 -32.55
C LEU A 34 21.71 -53.92 -31.35
N ALA A 35 21.67 -53.37 -30.15
CA ALA A 35 21.26 -54.10 -28.95
C ALA A 35 19.81 -54.56 -29.04
N TYR A 36 18.92 -53.71 -29.57
CA TYR A 36 17.52 -54.06 -29.83
C TYR A 36 17.37 -55.19 -30.84
N ILE A 37 17.99 -55.03 -32.02
CA ILE A 37 17.94 -56.01 -33.11
C ILE A 37 18.50 -57.35 -32.65
N ARG A 38 19.55 -57.38 -31.82
CA ARG A 38 20.15 -58.63 -31.29
C ARG A 38 19.31 -59.34 -30.22
N ASN A 39 18.17 -58.80 -29.81
CA ASN A 39 17.34 -59.41 -28.79
C ASN A 39 16.79 -60.76 -29.28
N ARG A 40 17.20 -61.85 -28.60
CA ARG A 40 16.81 -63.22 -28.97
C ARG A 40 15.31 -63.46 -28.81
N ARG A 41 14.67 -62.86 -27.80
CA ARG A 41 13.23 -62.99 -27.57
C ARG A 41 12.43 -62.36 -28.70
N LEU A 42 12.85 -61.16 -29.13
CA LEU A 42 12.25 -60.47 -30.27
C LEU A 42 12.30 -61.31 -31.54
N LEU A 43 13.42 -61.99 -31.79
CA LEU A 43 13.55 -62.90 -32.93
C LEU A 43 12.65 -64.14 -32.79
N HIS A 44 12.58 -64.73 -31.61
CA HIS A 44 11.74 -65.90 -31.34
C HIS A 44 10.25 -65.58 -31.56
N GLU A 45 9.77 -64.48 -30.98
CA GLU A 45 8.40 -64.03 -31.09
C GLU A 45 8.01 -63.69 -32.54
N ALA A 46 8.93 -63.06 -33.29
CA ALA A 46 8.69 -62.79 -34.71
C ALA A 46 8.55 -64.06 -35.56
N ILE A 47 9.30 -65.13 -35.22
CA ILE A 47 9.19 -66.43 -35.88
C ILE A 47 7.86 -67.11 -35.50
N GLU A 48 7.50 -67.11 -34.22
CA GLU A 48 6.26 -67.73 -33.72
C GLU A 48 4.99 -67.06 -34.27
N THR A 49 4.99 -65.72 -34.33
CA THR A 49 3.83 -64.93 -34.76
C THR A 49 3.83 -64.62 -36.26
N ASN A 50 4.90 -64.99 -36.98
CA ASN A 50 5.16 -64.60 -38.36
C ASN A 50 5.08 -63.08 -38.60
N ASN A 51 5.40 -62.27 -37.59
CA ASN A 51 5.37 -60.80 -37.64
C ASN A 51 6.78 -60.21 -37.43
N TYR A 52 7.38 -59.71 -38.51
CA TYR A 52 8.74 -59.18 -38.52
C TYR A 52 8.81 -57.65 -38.39
N THR A 53 7.67 -56.97 -38.15
CA THR A 53 7.59 -55.50 -38.16
C THR A 53 8.60 -54.87 -37.19
N LEU A 54 8.72 -55.43 -35.98
CA LEU A 54 9.66 -54.94 -34.97
C LEU A 54 11.13 -55.23 -35.31
N LEU A 55 11.42 -56.19 -36.18
CA LEU A 55 12.79 -56.50 -36.64
C LEU A 55 13.24 -55.63 -37.81
N HIS A 56 12.33 -54.84 -38.40
CA HIS A 56 12.59 -54.02 -39.59
C HIS A 56 12.81 -52.54 -39.29
N ILE A 57 13.05 -52.20 -38.02
CA ILE A 57 13.37 -50.84 -37.58
C ILE A 57 14.76 -50.43 -38.11
N SER A 58 14.79 -49.32 -38.84
CA SER A 58 15.95 -48.87 -39.61
C SER A 58 16.62 -47.61 -39.04
N SER A 59 15.96 -46.90 -38.12
CA SER A 59 16.47 -45.66 -37.52
C SER A 59 16.13 -45.52 -36.04
N MET A 60 16.86 -44.65 -35.33
CA MET A 60 16.57 -44.35 -33.91
C MET A 60 15.22 -43.65 -33.71
N ALA A 61 14.77 -42.85 -34.67
CA ALA A 61 13.46 -42.19 -34.63
C ALA A 61 12.32 -43.21 -34.81
N GLU A 62 12.48 -44.14 -35.76
CA GLU A 62 11.54 -45.24 -35.96
C GLU A 62 11.52 -46.18 -34.74
N LEU A 63 12.69 -46.42 -34.12
CA LEU A 63 12.81 -47.19 -32.89
C LEU A 63 11.97 -46.57 -31.77
N LYS A 64 12.15 -45.28 -31.49
CA LYS A 64 11.39 -44.52 -30.49
C LYS A 64 9.89 -44.66 -30.74
N LYS A 65 9.42 -44.26 -31.93
CA LYS A 65 8.00 -44.28 -32.29
C LYS A 65 7.37 -45.67 -32.19
N THR A 66 8.03 -46.69 -32.76
CA THR A 66 7.48 -48.05 -32.85
C THR A 66 7.45 -48.73 -31.50
N ILE A 67 8.51 -48.59 -30.71
CA ILE A 67 8.60 -49.22 -29.39
C ILE A 67 7.67 -48.53 -28.40
N THR A 68 7.59 -47.19 -28.37
CA THR A 68 6.64 -46.48 -27.52
C THR A 68 5.20 -46.91 -27.81
N ARG A 69 4.83 -47.05 -29.09
CA ARG A 69 3.50 -47.53 -29.47
C ARG A 69 3.25 -48.98 -29.02
N ALA A 70 4.24 -49.85 -29.14
CA ALA A 70 4.13 -51.23 -28.67
C ALA A 70 4.00 -51.32 -27.13
N ILE A 71 4.68 -50.44 -26.38
CA ILE A 71 4.52 -50.31 -24.92
C ILE A 71 3.09 -49.89 -24.59
N ILE A 72 2.55 -48.86 -25.24
CA ILE A 72 1.18 -48.37 -25.02
C ILE A 72 0.15 -49.48 -25.30
N ILE A 73 0.28 -50.18 -26.44
CA ILE A 73 -0.61 -51.29 -26.80
C ILE A 73 -0.52 -52.42 -25.77
N SER A 74 0.70 -52.80 -25.38
CA SER A 74 0.91 -53.84 -24.36
C SER A 74 0.30 -53.45 -23.02
N GLY A 75 0.33 -52.17 -22.65
CA GLY A 75 -0.29 -51.68 -21.43
C GLY A 75 -1.81 -51.70 -21.49
N HIS A 76 -2.39 -51.20 -22.59
CA HIS A 76 -3.84 -51.18 -22.80
C HIS A 76 -4.45 -52.59 -22.80
N SER A 77 -3.74 -53.59 -23.33
CA SER A 77 -4.19 -54.98 -23.37
C SER A 77 -4.08 -55.70 -22.02
N ASP A 78 -3.39 -55.13 -21.02
CA ASP A 78 -3.20 -55.74 -19.70
C ASP A 78 -4.27 -55.22 -18.71
N MET A 79 -5.25 -56.08 -18.40
CA MET A 79 -6.35 -55.78 -17.47
C MET A 79 -5.89 -55.49 -16.02
N SER A 80 -4.62 -55.75 -15.69
CA SER A 80 -4.03 -55.42 -14.38
C SER A 80 -3.54 -53.97 -14.28
N LEU A 81 -3.37 -53.27 -15.41
CA LEU A 81 -2.92 -51.87 -15.47
C LEU A 81 -4.12 -50.93 -15.63
N ARG A 82 -4.83 -50.70 -14.52
CA ARG A 82 -6.16 -50.08 -14.51
C ARG A 82 -6.15 -48.55 -14.56
N TYR A 83 -5.04 -47.92 -14.25
CA TYR A 83 -4.95 -46.47 -14.19
C TYR A 83 -4.27 -45.90 -15.43
N VAL A 84 -4.69 -44.71 -15.83
CA VAL A 84 -4.28 -44.06 -17.07
C VAL A 84 -3.50 -42.79 -16.77
N LEU A 85 -2.38 -42.61 -17.45
CA LEU A 85 -1.62 -41.37 -17.46
C LEU A 85 -1.69 -40.75 -18.85
N GLU A 86 -2.28 -39.56 -18.94
CA GLU A 86 -2.22 -38.75 -20.15
C GLU A 86 -0.96 -37.88 -20.10
N LEU A 87 0.04 -38.21 -20.92
CA LEU A 87 1.35 -37.55 -20.97
C LEU A 87 1.66 -37.14 -22.41
N ASP A 88 1.76 -35.83 -22.66
CA ASP A 88 1.98 -35.25 -23.99
C ASP A 88 0.99 -35.77 -25.06
N GLY A 89 -0.27 -35.95 -24.65
CA GLY A 89 -1.36 -36.45 -25.52
C GLY A 89 -1.34 -37.96 -25.78
N GLU A 90 -0.34 -38.68 -25.27
CA GLU A 90 -0.28 -40.14 -25.31
C GLU A 90 -0.83 -40.73 -24.00
N PHE A 91 -1.42 -41.92 -24.09
CA PHE A 91 -2.05 -42.60 -22.95
C PHE A 91 -1.21 -43.79 -22.52
N PHE A 92 -0.65 -43.72 -21.32
CA PHE A 92 0.09 -44.81 -20.69
C PHE A 92 -0.74 -45.48 -19.60
N TYR A 93 -0.47 -46.75 -19.34
CA TYR A 93 -1.24 -47.56 -18.41
C TYR A 93 -0.36 -48.03 -17.26
N SER A 94 -0.87 -47.93 -16.04
CA SER A 94 -0.17 -48.33 -14.82
C SER A 94 -1.06 -49.09 -13.85
N ARG A 95 -0.45 -49.91 -12.99
CA ARG A 95 -1.12 -50.55 -11.87
C ARG A 95 -1.45 -49.57 -10.74
N ASN A 96 -0.66 -48.50 -10.59
CA ASN A 96 -0.68 -47.66 -9.39
C ASN A 96 -0.72 -46.15 -9.66
N PHE A 97 -0.36 -45.70 -10.88
CA PHE A 97 -0.21 -44.28 -11.18
C PHE A 97 -1.29 -43.75 -12.12
N GLU A 98 -1.76 -42.54 -11.84
CA GLU A 98 -2.78 -41.84 -12.64
C GLU A 98 -2.41 -40.36 -12.76
N THR A 99 -2.86 -39.69 -13.83
CA THR A 99 -2.79 -38.23 -13.93
C THR A 99 -4.11 -37.57 -13.52
N ASP A 100 -4.04 -36.44 -12.82
CA ASP A 100 -5.21 -35.58 -12.59
C ASP A 100 -5.50 -34.70 -13.81
N ASP A 101 -6.43 -33.75 -13.66
CA ASP A 101 -6.81 -32.79 -14.71
C ASP A 101 -5.63 -31.94 -15.24
N MET A 102 -4.51 -31.90 -14.52
CA MET A 102 -3.30 -31.22 -14.94
C MET A 102 -2.44 -32.05 -15.90
N LYS A 103 -2.84 -33.29 -16.24
CA LYS A 103 -2.21 -34.14 -17.27
C LYS A 103 -0.70 -34.25 -17.10
N GLY A 104 -0.28 -34.49 -15.86
CA GLY A 104 1.13 -34.63 -15.50
C GLY A 104 1.87 -33.33 -15.15
N LEU A 105 1.28 -32.15 -15.38
CA LEU A 105 1.94 -30.86 -15.12
C LEU A 105 2.10 -30.59 -13.62
N CYS A 106 3.31 -30.21 -13.22
CA CYS A 106 3.62 -29.86 -11.84
C CYS A 106 3.11 -28.45 -11.50
N LYS A 107 2.45 -28.29 -10.33
CA LYS A 107 1.90 -26.99 -9.89
C LYS A 107 2.99 -25.93 -9.66
N ASP A 108 4.21 -26.35 -9.33
CA ASP A 108 5.35 -25.48 -9.09
C ASP A 108 6.11 -25.10 -10.37
N GLY A 109 5.64 -25.51 -11.55
CA GLY A 109 6.29 -25.23 -12.83
C GLY A 109 7.54 -26.08 -13.10
N ASP A 110 7.79 -27.14 -12.32
CA ASP A 110 8.90 -28.07 -12.57
C ASP A 110 8.73 -28.77 -13.93
N THR A 111 9.57 -28.38 -14.89
CA THR A 111 9.57 -28.86 -16.27
C THR A 111 10.24 -30.22 -16.44
N ARG A 112 10.93 -30.74 -15.41
CA ARG A 112 11.68 -32.00 -15.47
C ARG A 112 10.98 -33.15 -14.74
N SER A 113 9.94 -32.84 -13.98
CA SER A 113 9.15 -33.81 -13.22
C SER A 113 7.75 -33.96 -13.79
N ILE A 114 7.15 -35.10 -13.49
CA ILE A 114 5.74 -35.40 -13.74
C ILE A 114 5.02 -35.51 -12.41
N ARG A 115 3.89 -34.81 -12.33
CA ARG A 115 2.92 -34.91 -11.25
C ARG A 115 1.99 -36.10 -11.49
N TYR A 116 1.75 -36.90 -10.47
CA TYR A 116 0.90 -38.09 -10.59
C TYR A 116 0.19 -38.40 -9.28
N ILE A 117 -0.92 -39.11 -9.34
CA ILE A 117 -1.64 -39.70 -8.21
C ILE A 117 -1.07 -41.10 -7.98
N ASN A 118 -0.73 -41.42 -6.73
CA ASN A 118 -0.28 -42.75 -6.34
C ASN A 118 -1.37 -43.47 -5.53
N HIS A 119 -1.92 -44.53 -6.10
CA HIS A 119 -2.98 -45.34 -5.50
C HIS A 119 -2.50 -46.28 -4.39
N GLU A 120 -1.21 -46.63 -4.33
CA GLU A 120 -0.64 -47.37 -3.18
C GLU A 120 -0.58 -46.50 -1.90
N ASN A 121 -0.46 -45.19 -2.07
CA ASN A 121 -0.30 -44.24 -0.97
C ASN A 121 -1.61 -43.51 -0.62
N GLY A 122 -2.75 -44.17 -0.83
CA GLY A 122 -4.07 -43.63 -0.53
C GLY A 122 -4.52 -42.52 -1.47
N GLY A 123 -4.13 -42.55 -2.75
CA GLY A 123 -4.58 -41.59 -3.77
C GLY A 123 -3.96 -40.20 -3.64
N LYS A 124 -2.81 -40.08 -2.96
CA LYS A 124 -2.12 -38.80 -2.79
C LYS A 124 -1.36 -38.40 -4.06
N THR A 125 -1.26 -37.09 -4.29
CA THR A 125 -0.46 -36.52 -5.37
C THR A 125 1.03 -36.48 -4.99
N PHE A 126 1.89 -36.94 -5.90
CA PHE A 126 3.33 -36.84 -5.81
C PHE A 126 3.92 -36.26 -7.10
N LYS A 127 5.24 -36.01 -7.10
CA LYS A 127 6.01 -35.73 -8.32
C LYS A 127 7.31 -36.53 -8.34
N MET A 128 7.75 -36.92 -9.54
CA MET A 128 9.07 -37.52 -9.75
C MET A 128 9.63 -37.16 -11.12
N LYS A 129 10.95 -37.33 -11.32
CA LYS A 129 11.61 -37.05 -12.62
C LYS A 129 10.93 -37.81 -13.76
N ALA A 130 10.71 -37.13 -14.90
CA ALA A 130 9.97 -37.66 -16.04
C ALA A 130 10.48 -39.03 -16.52
N GLY A 131 11.80 -39.15 -16.75
CA GLY A 131 12.42 -40.43 -17.13
C GLY A 131 12.29 -41.53 -16.09
N LYS A 132 12.20 -41.20 -14.79
CA LYS A 132 11.99 -42.19 -13.72
C LYS A 132 10.57 -42.75 -13.76
N LEU A 133 9.56 -41.88 -13.93
CA LEU A 133 8.17 -42.31 -14.07
C LEU A 133 8.01 -43.15 -15.34
N TYR A 134 8.52 -42.66 -16.46
CA TYR A 134 8.44 -43.35 -17.75
C TYR A 134 9.08 -44.74 -17.70
N ARG A 135 10.23 -44.87 -17.03
CA ARG A 135 10.85 -46.17 -16.79
C ARG A 135 9.94 -47.14 -16.04
N SER A 136 9.23 -46.68 -15.02
CA SER A 136 8.26 -47.51 -14.29
C SER A 136 7.17 -48.02 -15.22
N LEU A 137 6.60 -47.12 -16.04
CA LEU A 137 5.54 -47.46 -16.99
C LEU A 137 6.01 -48.50 -18.01
N ILE A 138 7.22 -48.37 -18.56
CA ILE A 138 7.81 -49.37 -19.46
C ILE A 138 7.86 -50.74 -18.78
N LEU A 139 8.41 -50.80 -17.57
CA LEU A 139 8.66 -52.06 -16.85
C LEU A 139 7.40 -52.71 -16.27
N GLU A 140 6.28 -51.99 -16.21
CA GLU A 140 4.98 -52.55 -15.84
C GLU A 140 4.39 -53.42 -16.97
N THR A 141 4.64 -53.07 -18.22
CA THR A 141 4.13 -53.78 -19.40
C THR A 141 4.88 -55.08 -19.70
N GLU A 142 4.18 -56.11 -20.18
CA GLU A 142 4.81 -57.37 -20.59
C GLU A 142 5.83 -57.17 -21.72
N PHE A 143 5.49 -56.36 -22.72
CA PHE A 143 6.42 -56.04 -23.81
C PHE A 143 7.66 -55.26 -23.30
N GLY A 144 7.47 -54.24 -22.47
CA GLY A 144 8.57 -53.40 -21.98
C GLY A 144 9.61 -54.18 -21.15
N LYS A 145 9.19 -55.19 -20.39
CA LYS A 145 10.10 -56.11 -19.66
C LYS A 145 11.03 -56.92 -20.58
N THR A 146 10.69 -57.06 -21.86
CA THR A 146 11.52 -57.78 -22.83
C THR A 146 12.61 -56.92 -23.45
N LEU A 147 12.54 -55.58 -23.29
CA LEU A 147 13.44 -54.65 -23.95
C LEU A 147 14.86 -54.70 -23.35
N PRO A 148 15.92 -54.55 -24.18
CA PRO A 148 17.27 -54.39 -23.66
C PRO A 148 17.41 -53.10 -22.84
N GLU A 149 18.20 -53.16 -21.77
CA GLU A 149 18.44 -52.01 -20.88
C GLU A 149 18.87 -50.74 -21.64
N GLN A 150 19.74 -50.87 -22.64
CA GLN A 150 20.20 -49.71 -23.42
C GLN A 150 19.07 -49.00 -24.18
N VAL A 151 18.05 -49.76 -24.59
CA VAL A 151 16.86 -49.21 -25.27
C VAL A 151 15.98 -48.50 -24.26
N VAL A 152 15.78 -49.10 -23.08
CA VAL A 152 15.00 -48.47 -22.00
C VAL A 152 15.65 -47.15 -21.55
N THR A 153 16.97 -47.13 -21.34
CA THR A 153 17.71 -45.90 -21.00
C THR A 153 17.50 -44.82 -22.06
N TYR A 154 17.71 -45.15 -23.34
CA TYR A 154 17.52 -44.23 -24.46
C TYR A 154 16.09 -43.65 -24.50
N LEU A 155 15.07 -44.51 -24.37
CA LEU A 155 13.68 -44.08 -24.39
C LEU A 155 13.36 -43.14 -23.21
N CYS A 156 13.94 -43.38 -22.03
CA CYS A 156 13.76 -42.52 -20.86
C CYS A 156 14.43 -41.15 -21.03
N GLU A 157 15.61 -41.09 -21.64
CA GLU A 157 16.31 -39.85 -21.95
C GLU A 157 15.53 -39.02 -22.99
N GLU A 158 15.12 -39.66 -24.08
CA GLU A 158 14.31 -39.05 -25.14
C GLU A 158 12.98 -38.52 -24.59
N PHE A 159 12.26 -39.33 -23.82
CA PHE A 159 11.00 -38.92 -23.21
C PHE A 159 11.19 -37.76 -22.23
N SER A 160 12.29 -37.74 -21.46
CA SER A 160 12.57 -36.62 -20.55
C SER A 160 12.82 -35.32 -21.33
N ALA A 161 13.50 -35.40 -22.47
CA ALA A 161 13.75 -34.24 -23.33
C ALA A 161 12.46 -33.73 -23.99
N ASP A 162 11.63 -34.64 -24.50
CA ASP A 162 10.32 -34.31 -25.07
C ASP A 162 9.40 -33.68 -24.01
N TRP A 163 9.33 -34.28 -22.82
CA TRP A 163 8.54 -33.78 -21.70
C TRP A 163 8.97 -32.38 -21.27
N GLN A 164 10.29 -32.15 -21.17
CA GLN A 164 10.81 -30.83 -20.83
C GLN A 164 10.42 -29.80 -21.90
N THR A 165 10.45 -30.17 -23.19
CA THR A 165 10.03 -29.31 -24.29
C THR A 165 8.52 -29.02 -24.23
N TYR A 166 7.70 -30.06 -24.04
CA TYR A 166 6.25 -29.97 -23.90
C TYR A 166 5.86 -29.04 -22.73
N THR A 167 6.40 -29.30 -21.54
CA THR A 167 6.10 -28.51 -20.34
C THR A 167 6.58 -27.07 -20.47
N THR A 168 7.76 -26.83 -21.04
CA THR A 168 8.27 -25.48 -21.30
C THR A 168 7.36 -24.73 -22.27
N GLY A 169 6.84 -25.38 -23.31
CA GLY A 169 5.88 -24.79 -24.25
C GLY A 169 4.50 -24.48 -23.66
N ARG A 170 4.18 -25.08 -22.50
CA ARG A 170 2.93 -24.86 -21.74
C ARG A 170 3.10 -23.84 -20.61
N LEU A 171 4.32 -23.42 -20.30
CA LEU A 171 4.54 -22.29 -19.43
C LEU A 171 3.94 -21.03 -20.09
N PRO A 172 3.39 -20.08 -19.32
CA PRO A 172 2.93 -18.82 -19.88
C PRO A 172 4.07 -18.18 -20.69
N LYS A 173 3.78 -17.76 -21.93
CA LYS A 173 4.72 -17.01 -22.79
C LYS A 173 4.90 -15.61 -22.23
N ASN A 174 5.61 -15.54 -21.13
CA ASN A 174 5.94 -14.31 -20.46
C ASN A 174 7.22 -13.78 -21.09
N ARG A 175 7.16 -12.57 -21.67
CA ARG A 175 8.36 -11.88 -22.13
C ARG A 175 8.98 -11.16 -20.94
N LEU A 176 10.24 -11.44 -20.66
CA LEU A 176 11.02 -10.67 -19.69
C LEU A 176 11.38 -9.31 -20.28
N CYS A 177 11.16 -8.26 -19.49
CA CYS A 177 11.62 -6.91 -19.75
C CYS A 177 12.45 -6.44 -18.54
N VAL A 178 13.62 -5.85 -18.81
CA VAL A 178 14.47 -5.19 -17.83
C VAL A 178 14.84 -3.83 -18.41
N ASP A 179 14.32 -2.77 -17.83
CA ASP A 179 14.45 -1.39 -18.33
C ASP A 179 14.31 -0.37 -17.19
N LYS A 180 14.17 0.92 -17.52
CA LYS A 180 13.95 2.02 -16.54
C LYS A 180 12.49 2.44 -16.43
N ASN A 181 11.54 1.65 -16.95
CA ASN A 181 10.12 1.99 -16.96
C ASN A 181 9.44 1.59 -15.64
N PHE A 182 9.77 2.32 -14.57
CA PHE A 182 9.18 2.09 -13.25
C PHE A 182 7.69 2.43 -13.21
N GLU A 183 7.25 3.46 -13.93
CA GLU A 183 5.84 3.83 -14.05
C GLU A 183 4.97 2.63 -14.45
N LYS A 184 5.42 1.87 -15.46
CA LYS A 184 4.69 0.71 -15.97
C LYS A 184 4.50 -0.38 -14.93
N ILE A 185 5.52 -0.64 -14.09
CA ILE A 185 5.40 -1.67 -13.07
C ILE A 185 4.53 -1.21 -11.90
N TYR A 186 4.39 0.09 -11.65
CA TYR A 186 3.54 0.65 -10.57
C TYR A 186 2.15 1.13 -11.05
N SER A 187 1.83 1.06 -12.34
CA SER A 187 0.50 1.42 -12.84
C SER A 187 -0.46 0.24 -12.81
N SER A 188 -1.60 0.38 -12.12
CA SER A 188 -2.66 -0.64 -12.10
C SER A 188 -3.18 -0.92 -13.51
N SER A 189 -3.26 0.12 -14.34
CA SER A 189 -3.70 0.01 -15.73
C SER A 189 -2.77 -0.89 -16.55
N SER A 190 -1.49 -0.98 -16.21
CA SER A 190 -0.49 -1.80 -16.92
C SER A 190 -0.37 -3.23 -16.37
N CYS A 191 -0.90 -3.47 -15.17
CA CYS A 191 -0.82 -4.73 -14.45
C CYS A 191 -2.04 -5.64 -14.71
N VAL A 192 -1.86 -6.96 -14.57
CA VAL A 192 -2.97 -7.93 -14.59
C VAL A 192 -3.43 -8.19 -13.16
N GLY A 193 -4.64 -7.75 -12.82
CA GLY A 193 -5.21 -7.96 -11.49
C GLY A 193 -4.44 -7.19 -10.40
N ASP A 194 -4.66 -7.59 -9.15
CA ASP A 194 -4.05 -6.93 -7.99
C ASP A 194 -2.70 -7.57 -7.64
N PHE A 195 -1.74 -6.71 -7.31
CA PHE A 195 -0.39 -7.05 -6.86
C PHE A 195 -0.21 -6.82 -5.35
N TYR A 196 -1.23 -6.33 -4.65
CA TYR A 196 -1.25 -6.06 -3.21
C TYR A 196 -0.07 -5.21 -2.74
N SER A 197 0.19 -4.12 -3.48
CA SER A 197 1.29 -3.21 -3.22
C SER A 197 0.73 -1.82 -2.92
N CYS A 198 1.13 -1.25 -1.79
CA CYS A 198 0.77 0.11 -1.34
C CYS A 198 1.31 1.22 -2.25
N MET A 199 2.11 0.88 -3.26
CA MET A 199 2.80 1.83 -4.15
C MET A 199 2.09 2.01 -5.50
N VAL A 200 1.05 1.22 -5.77
CA VAL A 200 0.35 1.24 -7.07
C VAL A 200 -0.37 2.57 -7.27
N ASP A 201 -0.23 3.17 -8.45
CA ASP A 201 -0.83 4.45 -8.87
C ASP A 201 -0.50 5.69 -8.01
N ARG A 202 0.46 5.59 -7.08
CA ARG A 202 0.86 6.71 -6.21
C ARG A 202 1.88 7.67 -6.81
N LYS A 203 2.37 7.41 -8.04
CA LYS A 203 3.45 8.15 -8.70
C LYS A 203 4.80 8.19 -7.94
N LEU A 204 4.95 7.41 -6.87
CA LEU A 204 6.18 7.34 -6.07
C LEU A 204 7.35 6.59 -6.76
N HIS A 205 7.21 6.29 -8.05
CA HIS A 205 8.23 5.56 -8.81
C HIS A 205 9.43 6.43 -9.22
N TYR A 206 9.33 7.76 -9.08
CA TYR A 206 10.44 8.69 -9.31
C TYR A 206 11.63 8.40 -8.39
N PHE A 207 11.39 7.92 -7.17
CA PHE A 207 12.44 7.42 -6.28
C PHE A 207 13.44 6.50 -7.00
N TYR A 208 12.95 5.52 -7.76
CA TYR A 208 13.81 4.56 -8.47
C TYR A 208 14.47 5.12 -9.73
N THR A 209 13.98 6.26 -10.21
CA THR A 209 14.46 6.89 -11.44
C THR A 209 15.56 7.91 -11.11
N GLU A 210 15.40 8.64 -10.01
CA GLU A 210 16.25 9.77 -9.63
C GLU A 210 17.16 9.48 -8.43
N SER A 211 16.65 8.78 -7.40
CA SER A 211 17.34 8.66 -6.10
C SER A 211 18.29 7.47 -5.99
N VAL A 212 18.10 6.41 -6.80
CA VAL A 212 18.87 5.16 -6.69
C VAL A 212 19.26 4.57 -8.05
N ASP A 213 20.38 3.85 -8.09
CA ASP A 213 20.74 3.07 -9.28
C ASP A 213 19.99 1.73 -9.34
N ALA A 214 18.78 1.78 -9.91
CA ALA A 214 17.90 0.62 -10.02
C ALA A 214 17.41 0.35 -11.46
N SER A 215 16.88 -0.84 -11.71
CA SER A 215 16.16 -1.21 -12.95
C SER A 215 14.81 -1.83 -12.62
N ALA A 216 13.79 -1.53 -13.43
CA ALA A 216 12.51 -2.21 -13.39
C ALA A 216 12.61 -3.56 -14.11
N ALA A 217 12.19 -4.64 -13.46
CA ALA A 217 12.16 -5.97 -14.05
C ALA A 217 10.76 -6.56 -13.99
N TYR A 218 10.24 -7.05 -15.11
CA TYR A 218 8.87 -7.55 -15.17
C TYR A 218 8.64 -8.56 -16.29
N LEU A 219 7.64 -9.42 -16.07
CA LEU A 219 7.10 -10.35 -17.05
C LEU A 219 5.84 -9.77 -17.66
N THR A 220 5.73 -9.77 -19.00
CA THR A 220 4.50 -9.40 -19.70
C THR A 220 3.83 -10.59 -20.37
N ASN A 221 2.50 -10.67 -20.28
CA ASN A 221 1.70 -11.61 -21.06
C ASN A 221 1.59 -11.20 -22.55
N GLU A 222 0.87 -12.00 -23.34
CA GLU A 222 0.64 -11.74 -24.77
C GLU A 222 -0.08 -10.41 -25.06
N LYS A 223 -0.82 -9.86 -24.08
CA LYS A 223 -1.48 -8.55 -24.18
C LYS A 223 -0.56 -7.39 -23.75
N GLY A 224 0.71 -7.65 -23.46
CA GLY A 224 1.68 -6.66 -23.01
C GLY A 224 1.48 -6.18 -21.56
N LYS A 225 0.57 -6.81 -20.79
CA LYS A 225 0.29 -6.47 -19.40
C LYS A 225 1.25 -7.20 -18.46
N VAL A 226 1.65 -6.53 -17.39
CA VAL A 226 2.58 -7.05 -16.36
C VAL A 226 1.89 -8.13 -15.53
N THR A 227 2.55 -9.30 -15.41
CA THR A 227 2.08 -10.46 -14.62
C THR A 227 2.94 -10.74 -13.39
N ALA A 228 4.20 -10.34 -13.42
CA ALA A 228 5.12 -10.33 -12.29
C ALA A 228 6.10 -9.17 -12.43
N ARG A 229 6.57 -8.62 -11.31
CA ARG A 229 7.51 -7.49 -11.27
C ARG A 229 8.42 -7.54 -10.04
N CYS A 230 9.59 -6.92 -10.16
CA CYS A 230 10.45 -6.52 -9.05
C CYS A 230 11.33 -5.33 -9.46
N VAL A 231 11.98 -4.73 -8.47
CA VAL A 231 13.07 -3.77 -8.67
C VAL A 231 14.40 -4.49 -8.54
N ILE A 232 15.36 -4.16 -9.39
CA ILE A 232 16.74 -4.62 -9.29
C ILE A 232 17.59 -3.44 -8.88
N TYR A 233 18.30 -3.54 -7.76
CA TYR A 233 19.36 -2.60 -7.43
C TYR A 233 20.62 -3.00 -8.20
N ASN A 234 21.09 -2.13 -9.09
CA ASN A 234 22.16 -2.46 -10.03
C ASN A 234 23.54 -2.47 -9.36
N ARG A 235 23.69 -1.73 -8.26
CA ARG A 235 24.94 -1.59 -7.52
C ARG A 235 24.71 -1.59 -6.02
N VAL A 236 24.69 -2.79 -5.44
CA VAL A 236 24.67 -3.02 -3.99
C VAL A 236 26.07 -3.37 -3.52
N THR A 237 26.61 -2.63 -2.56
CA THR A 237 27.95 -2.87 -2.00
C THR A 237 27.82 -3.62 -0.67
N ASP A 238 28.60 -4.68 -0.48
CA ASP A 238 28.69 -5.36 0.81
C ASP A 238 29.84 -4.85 1.69
N GLN A 239 29.93 -5.35 2.92
CA GLN A 239 30.97 -4.93 3.88
C GLN A 239 32.41 -5.16 3.41
N ASP A 240 32.62 -6.05 2.44
CA ASP A 240 33.93 -6.40 1.89
C ASP A 240 34.23 -5.60 0.60
N GLY A 241 33.33 -4.71 0.19
CA GLY A 241 33.45 -3.89 -1.03
C GLY A 241 33.05 -4.62 -2.31
N LYS A 242 32.46 -5.83 -2.23
CA LYS A 242 31.95 -6.53 -3.41
C LYS A 242 30.63 -5.90 -3.86
N ILE A 243 30.51 -5.73 -5.17
CA ILE A 243 29.30 -5.20 -5.82
C ILE A 243 28.40 -6.36 -6.26
N TRP A 244 27.09 -6.19 -6.05
CA TRP A 244 26.04 -7.14 -6.37
C TRP A 244 24.90 -6.45 -7.12
N ARG A 245 24.28 -7.18 -8.05
CA ARG A 245 22.97 -6.85 -8.62
C ARG A 245 21.91 -7.66 -7.89
N LEU A 246 21.11 -7.03 -7.04
CA LEU A 246 20.12 -7.73 -6.21
C LEU A 246 18.70 -7.41 -6.67
N ALA A 247 17.92 -8.45 -6.96
CA ALA A 247 16.48 -8.30 -7.11
C ALA A 247 15.79 -8.18 -5.74
N GLU A 248 15.07 -7.08 -5.55
CA GLU A 248 14.21 -6.82 -4.40
C GLU A 248 12.96 -7.71 -4.43
N ARG A 249 12.07 -7.55 -3.46
CA ARG A 249 10.82 -8.31 -3.33
C ARG A 249 10.05 -8.39 -4.65
N GLN A 250 9.53 -9.59 -4.93
CA GLN A 250 8.78 -9.87 -6.14
C GLN A 250 7.28 -9.82 -5.89
N TYR A 251 6.58 -9.14 -6.80
CA TYR A 251 5.12 -9.03 -6.79
C TYR A 251 4.56 -9.69 -8.03
N ALA A 252 3.39 -10.31 -7.91
CA ALA A 252 2.72 -10.97 -9.01
C ALA A 252 1.20 -10.88 -8.85
N SER A 253 0.48 -11.01 -9.97
CA SER A 253 -0.97 -11.07 -10.00
C SER A 253 -1.51 -12.09 -8.98
N ASN A 254 -2.41 -11.65 -8.10
CA ASN A 254 -3.04 -12.47 -7.07
C ASN A 254 -2.02 -13.19 -6.16
N GLU A 255 -0.90 -12.53 -5.88
CA GLU A 255 0.22 -13.05 -5.07
C GLU A 255 0.82 -14.38 -5.55
N ASN A 256 0.67 -14.71 -6.83
CA ASN A 256 1.07 -16.01 -7.36
C ASN A 256 2.60 -16.24 -7.29
N ASP A 257 3.03 -17.09 -6.35
CA ASP A 257 4.44 -17.44 -6.15
C ASP A 257 5.09 -18.16 -7.35
N ILE A 258 4.29 -18.82 -8.20
CA ILE A 258 4.80 -19.45 -9.43
C ILE A 258 5.27 -18.35 -10.41
N LEU A 259 4.53 -17.25 -10.51
CA LEU A 259 4.90 -16.11 -11.36
C LEU A 259 6.11 -15.35 -10.80
N LYS A 260 6.19 -15.21 -9.47
CA LYS A 260 7.38 -14.63 -8.80
C LYS A 260 8.64 -15.47 -9.09
N ARG A 261 8.56 -16.80 -8.94
CA ARG A 261 9.66 -17.72 -9.29
C ARG A 261 10.01 -17.66 -10.77
N ALA A 262 9.01 -17.63 -11.66
CA ALA A 262 9.25 -17.53 -13.09
C ALA A 262 9.99 -16.24 -13.47
N LEU A 263 9.72 -15.13 -12.80
CA LEU A 263 10.45 -13.87 -12.99
C LEU A 263 11.92 -14.02 -12.57
N ILE A 264 12.19 -14.57 -11.39
CA ILE A 264 13.55 -14.81 -10.91
C ILE A 264 14.30 -15.76 -11.86
N ASP A 265 13.71 -16.89 -12.23
CA ASP A 265 14.32 -17.84 -13.19
C ASP A 265 14.69 -17.17 -14.52
N ALA A 266 13.83 -16.27 -15.02
CA ALA A 266 14.08 -15.53 -16.24
C ALA A 266 15.25 -14.54 -16.07
N LEU A 267 15.33 -13.85 -14.93
CA LEU A 267 16.41 -12.93 -14.60
C LEU A 267 17.77 -13.64 -14.46
N ILE A 268 17.79 -14.81 -13.81
CA ILE A 268 18.99 -15.65 -13.67
C ILE A 268 19.46 -16.13 -15.06
N LYS A 269 18.56 -16.68 -15.87
CA LYS A 269 18.89 -17.14 -17.24
C LYS A 269 19.37 -15.99 -18.13
N GLY A 270 18.85 -14.78 -17.92
CA GLY A 270 19.27 -13.58 -18.62
C GLY A 270 20.58 -12.96 -18.09
N GLY A 271 21.11 -13.44 -16.96
CA GLY A 271 22.33 -12.90 -16.35
C GLY A 271 22.17 -11.48 -15.78
N TYR A 272 20.95 -11.10 -15.39
CA TYR A 272 20.63 -9.75 -14.92
C TYR A 272 20.92 -9.53 -13.43
N ILE A 273 20.98 -10.60 -12.63
CA ILE A 273 21.10 -10.54 -11.17
C ILE A 273 22.18 -11.48 -10.65
N ASP A 274 22.73 -11.16 -9.48
CA ASP A 274 23.71 -11.96 -8.74
C ASP A 274 23.11 -12.58 -7.45
N GLY A 275 21.94 -12.08 -7.05
CA GLY A 275 21.16 -12.57 -5.92
C GLY A 275 19.76 -11.96 -5.92
N TYR A 276 18.90 -12.46 -5.05
CA TYR A 276 17.51 -11.99 -4.95
C TYR A 276 16.94 -12.17 -3.55
N LYS A 277 15.96 -11.34 -3.20
CA LYS A 277 15.17 -11.53 -1.98
C LYS A 277 14.33 -12.78 -2.11
N LYS A 278 14.46 -13.71 -1.15
CA LYS A 278 13.83 -15.02 -1.19
C LYS A 278 12.33 -14.92 -1.45
N VAL A 279 11.82 -15.69 -2.41
CA VAL A 279 10.38 -15.71 -2.74
C VAL A 279 9.58 -16.11 -1.49
N GLY A 280 8.62 -15.27 -1.12
CA GLY A 280 7.80 -15.44 0.09
C GLY A 280 8.32 -14.72 1.33
N ALA A 281 9.48 -14.06 1.27
CA ALA A 281 9.94 -13.16 2.32
C ALA A 281 9.00 -11.94 2.46
N GLY A 282 8.75 -11.53 3.70
CA GLY A 282 7.89 -10.40 4.01
C GLY A 282 8.57 -9.04 3.83
N ALA A 283 7.80 -7.96 3.97
CA ALA A 283 8.31 -6.58 3.94
C ALA A 283 9.27 -6.27 5.10
N GLY A 284 9.12 -6.97 6.23
CA GLY A 284 9.99 -6.81 7.40
C GLY A 284 11.35 -7.51 7.27
N ASP A 285 11.51 -8.43 6.32
CA ASP A 285 12.69 -9.31 6.23
C ASP A 285 13.83 -8.65 5.43
N THR A 286 14.44 -7.59 5.95
CA THR A 286 15.45 -6.78 5.23
C THR A 286 16.71 -7.54 4.80
N ARG A 287 16.99 -8.68 5.45
CA ARG A 287 18.21 -9.50 5.22
C ARG A 287 17.93 -10.83 4.51
N ALA A 288 16.72 -11.06 4.02
CA ALA A 288 16.34 -12.34 3.39
C ALA A 288 16.82 -12.49 1.93
N PHE A 289 18.05 -12.11 1.63
CA PHE A 289 18.68 -12.32 0.33
C PHE A 289 19.34 -13.69 0.22
N VAL A 290 19.32 -14.26 -0.97
CA VAL A 290 20.04 -15.48 -1.35
C VAL A 290 20.85 -15.25 -2.63
N ASP A 291 21.91 -16.03 -2.82
CA ASP A 291 22.64 -16.07 -4.09
C ASP A 291 21.92 -16.94 -5.14
N LEU A 292 22.52 -17.08 -6.33
CA LEU A 292 21.97 -17.86 -7.45
C LEU A 292 21.90 -19.38 -7.18
N GLU A 293 22.59 -19.86 -6.16
CA GLU A 293 22.59 -21.26 -5.70
C GLU A 293 21.65 -21.46 -4.49
N GLU A 294 20.88 -20.42 -4.13
CA GLU A 294 19.99 -20.35 -2.97
C GLU A 294 20.70 -20.39 -1.60
N ASN A 295 22.01 -20.10 -1.55
CA ASN A 295 22.70 -19.94 -0.28
C ASN A 295 22.28 -18.63 0.38
N SER A 296 22.10 -18.65 1.71
CA SER A 296 21.71 -17.46 2.47
C SER A 296 22.80 -16.39 2.43
N LEU A 297 22.39 -15.13 2.24
CA LEU A 297 23.24 -13.94 2.35
C LEU A 297 22.86 -13.05 3.55
N SER A 298 22.10 -13.60 4.50
CA SER A 298 21.58 -12.87 5.66
C SER A 298 22.65 -12.37 6.63
N ASP A 299 23.85 -12.93 6.59
CA ASP A 299 25.02 -12.51 7.34
C ASP A 299 25.69 -11.26 6.73
N ARG A 300 25.51 -11.02 5.42
CA ARG A 300 26.06 -9.85 4.74
C ARG A 300 25.33 -8.56 5.10
N LYS A 301 26.09 -7.47 5.12
CA LYS A 301 25.61 -6.10 5.31
C LYS A 301 25.65 -5.41 3.97
N PHE A 302 24.49 -5.03 3.46
CA PHE A 302 24.35 -4.42 2.14
C PHE A 302 23.99 -2.95 2.25
N ARG A 303 24.52 -2.17 1.31
CA ARG A 303 24.29 -0.73 1.18
C ARG A 303 24.14 -0.34 -0.29
N ILE A 304 23.28 0.64 -0.56
CA ILE A 304 23.12 1.31 -1.86
C ILE A 304 23.44 2.79 -1.73
N GLU A 305 23.89 3.39 -2.83
CA GLU A 305 23.86 4.85 -2.99
C GLU A 305 22.40 5.30 -3.10
N CYS A 306 22.05 6.36 -2.38
CA CYS A 306 20.70 6.90 -2.26
C CYS A 306 20.78 8.41 -2.11
N ASP A 307 20.37 9.15 -3.15
CA ASP A 307 20.32 10.60 -3.17
C ASP A 307 18.88 11.04 -2.91
N LEU A 308 18.62 11.56 -1.70
CA LEU A 308 17.27 11.85 -1.23
C LEU A 308 17.26 13.08 -0.33
N ASP A 309 16.64 14.14 -0.81
CA ASP A 309 16.31 15.34 -0.05
C ASP A 309 14.92 15.22 0.62
N TRP A 310 14.62 16.14 1.53
CA TRP A 310 13.41 16.10 2.36
C TRP A 310 12.09 16.08 1.58
N ASN A 311 12.06 16.78 0.44
CA ASN A 311 10.89 16.89 -0.44
C ASN A 311 10.96 15.92 -1.63
N ASP A 312 11.99 15.08 -1.73
CA ASP A 312 12.09 14.13 -2.82
C ASP A 312 11.05 13.03 -2.69
N THR A 313 10.66 12.50 -3.85
CA THR A 313 9.74 11.38 -3.91
C THR A 313 10.37 10.14 -3.28
N LEU A 314 9.72 9.61 -2.24
CA LEU A 314 10.11 8.38 -1.54
C LEU A 314 9.15 7.24 -1.88
N SER A 315 9.71 6.13 -2.35
CA SER A 315 9.01 4.85 -2.38
C SER A 315 9.25 4.09 -1.07
N TYR A 316 8.23 3.39 -0.56
CA TYR A 316 8.40 2.42 0.54
C TYR A 316 9.53 1.43 0.23
N GLN A 317 10.47 1.26 1.17
CA GLN A 317 11.61 0.36 1.03
C GLN A 317 11.45 -0.95 1.83
N ASP A 318 11.54 -2.08 1.13
CA ASP A 318 11.47 -3.42 1.76
C ASP A 318 12.78 -3.85 2.44
N SER A 319 13.93 -3.47 1.89
CA SER A 319 15.24 -3.95 2.36
C SER A 319 16.19 -2.84 2.79
N PHE A 320 16.40 -1.83 1.94
CA PHE A 320 17.31 -0.71 2.21
C PHE A 320 16.59 0.40 2.98
N LYS A 321 16.27 0.11 4.24
CA LYS A 321 15.38 0.92 5.07
C LYS A 321 16.08 2.06 5.79
N TRP A 322 17.38 1.93 6.05
CA TRP A 322 18.07 2.84 6.96
C TRP A 322 18.92 3.81 6.16
N TYR A 323 18.43 5.04 6.04
CA TYR A 323 19.06 6.10 5.27
C TYR A 323 19.99 6.95 6.12
N ASN A 324 21.21 7.12 5.63
CA ASN A 324 22.19 8.06 6.15
C ASN A 324 22.34 9.21 5.15
N GLN A 325 21.70 10.34 5.47
CA GLN A 325 21.71 11.54 4.64
C GLN A 325 23.12 12.11 4.46
N SER A 326 23.95 12.07 5.51
CA SER A 326 25.31 12.60 5.45
C SER A 326 26.22 11.82 4.49
N GLU A 327 25.98 10.52 4.35
CA GLU A 327 26.74 9.64 3.45
C GLU A 327 26.05 9.47 2.09
N GLY A 328 24.78 9.87 1.93
CA GLY A 328 24.00 9.62 0.71
C GLY A 328 23.81 8.13 0.44
N THR A 329 23.55 7.34 1.50
CA THR A 329 23.43 5.88 1.36
C THR A 329 22.30 5.29 2.19
N ALA A 330 21.68 4.23 1.68
CA ALA A 330 20.68 3.45 2.40
C ALA A 330 21.15 2.01 2.63
N ASP A 331 20.89 1.47 3.81
CA ASP A 331 21.37 0.15 4.23
C ASP A 331 20.26 -0.78 4.74
N ASN A 332 20.59 -2.08 4.81
CA ASN A 332 19.66 -3.11 5.27
C ASN A 332 19.94 -3.64 6.70
N TYR A 333 20.85 -3.01 7.43
CA TYR A 333 21.39 -3.50 8.71
C TYR A 333 21.34 -2.51 9.88
N GLY A 334 20.74 -1.34 9.71
CA GLY A 334 20.40 -0.42 10.80
C GLY A 334 21.47 0.62 11.11
N SER A 335 22.23 1.10 10.13
CA SER A 335 23.24 2.15 10.39
C SER A 335 22.82 3.57 10.05
N GLY A 336 21.78 3.75 9.23
CA GLY A 336 21.18 5.05 8.96
C GLY A 336 20.27 5.55 10.07
N ASP A 337 20.13 6.88 10.15
CA ASP A 337 19.34 7.58 11.18
C ASP A 337 17.87 7.78 10.78
N ILE A 338 17.56 7.63 9.49
CA ILE A 338 16.24 7.89 8.92
C ILE A 338 15.65 6.59 8.37
N ALA A 339 14.38 6.30 8.70
CA ALA A 339 13.69 5.12 8.21
C ALA A 339 12.94 5.40 6.89
N LEU A 340 13.20 4.61 5.86
CA LEU A 340 12.58 4.69 4.53
C LEU A 340 11.43 3.68 4.32
N ASP A 341 10.97 3.02 5.38
CA ASP A 341 9.80 2.13 5.35
C ASP A 341 8.51 2.84 5.78
N ILE A 342 8.41 4.13 5.46
CA ILE A 342 7.20 4.94 5.55
C ILE A 342 6.42 4.90 4.23
N THR A 343 5.12 5.18 4.31
CA THR A 343 4.23 5.22 3.13
C THR A 343 3.89 6.63 2.68
N ASP A 344 4.48 7.64 3.29
CA ASP A 344 3.99 9.02 3.19
C ASP A 344 4.48 9.74 1.92
N GLY A 345 5.28 9.05 1.10
CA GLY A 345 5.67 9.53 -0.23
C GLY A 345 6.82 10.54 -0.26
N SER A 346 7.23 11.06 0.90
CA SER A 346 8.43 11.88 1.10
C SER A 346 8.99 11.66 2.50
N LEU A 347 10.16 12.24 2.82
CA LEU A 347 10.69 12.24 4.19
C LEU A 347 9.91 13.19 5.13
N ASN A 348 9.19 14.17 4.57
CA ASN A 348 8.43 15.16 5.32
C ASN A 348 6.98 14.75 5.62
N GLY A 349 6.46 13.68 4.99
CA GLY A 349 5.07 13.24 5.13
C GLY A 349 4.24 13.43 3.85
N GLU A 350 2.95 13.07 3.91
CA GLU A 350 1.98 13.39 2.85
C GLU A 350 1.64 14.88 2.95
N GLU A 351 1.73 15.61 1.83
CA GLU A 351 1.27 17.00 1.77
C GLU A 351 -0.25 17.04 1.94
N GLU A 352 -0.73 17.77 2.96
CA GLU A 352 -2.14 18.10 3.10
C GLU A 352 -2.57 19.06 1.99
N TYR A 353 -3.88 19.29 1.85
CA TYR A 353 -4.40 20.14 0.78
C TYR A 353 -5.21 21.27 1.39
N ASP A 354 -4.78 22.50 1.13
CA ASP A 354 -5.50 23.71 1.46
C ASP A 354 -6.70 23.83 0.53
N ASP A 355 -7.87 23.47 1.02
CA ASP A 355 -9.14 23.52 0.30
C ASP A 355 -9.61 24.96 0.02
N PHE A 356 -9.15 25.94 0.80
CA PHE A 356 -9.55 27.34 0.69
C PHE A 356 -8.74 28.06 -0.40
N HIS A 357 -7.41 27.92 -0.38
CA HIS A 357 -6.50 28.55 -1.34
C HIS A 357 -6.18 27.69 -2.56
N GLY A 358 -6.43 26.37 -2.50
CA GLY A 358 -6.31 25.46 -3.63
C GLY A 358 -4.88 25.02 -3.94
N TYR A 359 -4.07 24.71 -2.93
CA TYR A 359 -2.72 24.18 -3.09
C TYR A 359 -2.34 23.17 -1.99
N HIS A 360 -1.27 22.41 -2.21
CA HIS A 360 -0.75 21.44 -1.23
C HIS A 360 0.19 22.10 -0.22
N CYS A 361 0.02 21.79 1.07
CA CYS A 361 0.82 22.34 2.17
C CYS A 361 1.22 21.25 3.19
N TYR A 362 1.99 21.62 4.21
CA TYR A 362 2.48 20.66 5.20
C TYR A 362 1.47 20.34 6.31
N GLU A 363 0.68 21.33 6.73
CA GLU A 363 -0.30 21.17 7.81
C GLU A 363 -1.48 22.10 7.54
N THR A 364 -2.68 21.57 7.65
CA THR A 364 -3.92 22.34 7.58
C THR A 364 -4.63 22.41 8.93
N ARG A 365 -5.47 23.42 9.08
CA ARG A 365 -6.36 23.57 10.23
C ARG A 365 -7.78 23.91 9.78
N PRO A 366 -8.82 23.45 10.49
CA PRO A 366 -10.18 23.87 10.21
C PRO A 366 -10.35 25.37 10.41
N VAL A 367 -10.90 26.02 9.39
CA VAL A 367 -11.29 27.43 9.37
C VAL A 367 -12.72 27.56 8.83
N TYR A 368 -13.41 28.64 9.20
CA TYR A 368 -14.80 28.88 8.81
C TYR A 368 -14.91 30.15 7.97
N CYS A 369 -15.60 30.05 6.83
CA CYS A 369 -15.91 31.19 5.96
C CYS A 369 -17.35 31.05 5.45
N HIS A 370 -18.17 32.07 5.71
CA HIS A 370 -19.60 32.14 5.39
C HIS A 370 -20.39 30.90 5.85
N GLY A 371 -20.07 30.40 7.05
CA GLY A 371 -20.71 29.21 7.64
C GLY A 371 -20.27 27.87 7.03
N CYS A 372 -19.25 27.86 6.15
CA CYS A 372 -18.66 26.63 5.60
C CYS A 372 -17.31 26.35 6.25
N GLU A 373 -17.03 25.08 6.54
CA GLU A 373 -15.74 24.60 7.05
C GLU A 373 -14.79 24.34 5.88
N TYR A 374 -13.54 24.79 6.01
CA TYR A 374 -12.43 24.53 5.09
C TYR A 374 -11.20 24.07 5.88
N TYR A 375 -10.30 23.33 5.23
CA TYR A 375 -8.96 23.03 5.76
C TYR A 375 -7.96 23.97 5.09
N CYS A 376 -7.30 24.81 5.88
CA CYS A 376 -6.44 25.87 5.39
C CYS A 376 -5.01 25.76 5.96
N ASP A 377 -4.00 26.08 5.16
CA ASP A 377 -2.59 26.04 5.53
C ASP A 377 -2.33 26.87 6.79
N VAL A 378 -1.71 26.26 7.80
CA VAL A 378 -1.38 26.92 9.07
C VAL A 378 -0.42 28.10 8.88
N GLU A 379 0.37 28.11 7.82
CA GLU A 379 1.29 29.21 7.47
C GLU A 379 0.58 30.33 6.69
N ASN A 380 -0.70 30.16 6.32
CA ASN A 380 -1.47 31.13 5.53
C ASN A 380 -2.86 31.42 6.14
N LEU A 381 -2.87 31.84 7.40
CA LEU A 381 -4.10 32.17 8.16
C LEU A 381 -4.35 33.68 8.30
N ASP A 382 -3.66 34.53 7.54
CA ASP A 382 -3.71 35.99 7.69
C ASP A 382 -5.13 36.58 7.53
N GLU A 383 -5.98 35.94 6.74
CA GLU A 383 -7.37 36.36 6.47
C GLU A 383 -8.38 35.84 7.52
N PHE A 384 -7.89 35.10 8.53
CA PHE A 384 -8.71 34.47 9.56
C PHE A 384 -8.40 35.00 10.95
N ILE A 385 -9.48 35.22 11.72
CA ILE A 385 -9.43 35.73 13.08
C ILE A 385 -9.77 34.60 14.07
N TRP A 386 -8.92 34.43 15.08
CA TRP A 386 -9.14 33.48 16.15
C TRP A 386 -10.18 33.99 17.15
N ILE A 387 -11.29 33.26 17.31
CA ILE A 387 -12.30 33.54 18.33
C ILE A 387 -12.06 32.61 19.53
N GLU A 388 -11.42 33.13 20.58
CA GLU A 388 -10.99 32.36 21.75
C GLU A 388 -12.15 31.65 22.48
N LYS A 389 -13.34 32.26 22.49
CA LYS A 389 -14.56 31.71 23.11
C LYS A 389 -15.04 30.43 22.41
N LEU A 390 -14.87 30.33 21.10
CA LEU A 390 -15.29 29.18 20.29
C LEU A 390 -14.15 28.18 20.09
N GLY A 391 -12.89 28.65 20.15
CA GLY A 391 -11.73 27.84 19.83
C GLY A 391 -11.61 27.59 18.32
N GLU A 392 -12.02 28.56 17.50
CA GLU A 392 -12.18 28.44 16.06
C GLU A 392 -11.61 29.66 15.32
N TYR A 393 -11.14 29.45 14.09
CA TYR A 393 -10.75 30.50 13.15
C TYR A 393 -11.92 30.84 12.23
N HIS A 394 -12.28 32.11 12.15
CA HIS A 394 -13.35 32.63 11.30
C HIS A 394 -12.80 33.69 10.35
N HIS A 395 -13.24 33.70 9.09
CA HIS A 395 -12.79 34.68 8.11
C HIS A 395 -13.14 36.11 8.56
N GLU A 396 -12.29 37.08 8.25
CA GLU A 396 -12.46 38.48 8.68
C GLU A 396 -13.82 39.10 8.31
N SER A 397 -14.48 38.58 7.26
CA SER A 397 -15.81 39.03 6.82
C SER A 397 -16.95 38.60 7.72
N ASP A 398 -16.76 37.57 8.54
CA ASP A 398 -17.83 36.94 9.34
C ASP A 398 -17.82 37.43 10.80
N VAL A 399 -16.84 38.26 11.15
CA VAL A 399 -16.59 38.70 12.51
C VAL A 399 -16.73 40.21 12.65
N ILE A 400 -17.16 40.64 13.82
CA ILE A 400 -17.38 42.04 14.20
C ILE A 400 -16.47 42.35 15.39
N GLU A 401 -15.78 43.49 15.37
CA GLU A 401 -14.99 43.97 16.50
C GLU A 401 -15.90 44.63 17.54
N CYS A 402 -15.74 44.25 18.81
CA CYS A 402 -16.46 44.85 19.93
C CYS A 402 -15.83 46.19 20.33
N LEU A 403 -16.62 47.26 20.32
CA LEU A 403 -16.17 48.62 20.67
C LEU A 403 -15.63 48.75 22.11
N GLU A 404 -16.03 47.85 23.02
CA GLU A 404 -15.68 47.95 24.45
C GLU A 404 -14.41 47.19 24.85
N CYS A 405 -14.12 46.08 24.17
CA CYS A 405 -13.02 45.20 24.53
C CYS A 405 -12.05 44.90 23.38
N SER A 406 -12.34 45.40 22.16
CA SER A 406 -11.62 45.07 20.92
C SER A 406 -11.54 43.56 20.61
N GLY A 407 -12.40 42.75 21.23
CA GLY A 407 -12.54 41.34 20.92
C GLY A 407 -13.47 41.12 19.73
N TYR A 408 -13.23 40.07 18.95
CA TYR A 408 -14.06 39.70 17.80
C TYR A 408 -15.16 38.72 18.19
N PHE A 409 -16.34 38.88 17.58
CA PHE A 409 -17.50 38.02 17.78
C PHE A 409 -18.29 37.85 16.48
N LEU A 410 -19.08 36.78 16.38
CA LEU A 410 -19.91 36.51 15.22
C LEU A 410 -21.17 37.38 15.20
N GLU A 411 -21.64 37.73 14.01
CA GLU A 411 -22.88 38.50 13.85
C GLU A 411 -24.08 37.80 14.52
N GLU A 412 -24.15 36.47 14.49
CA GLU A 412 -25.25 35.70 15.10
C GLU A 412 -25.23 35.71 16.65
N ASP A 413 -24.08 35.99 17.26
CA ASP A 413 -23.86 35.96 18.72
C ASP A 413 -23.88 37.36 19.35
N ASN A 414 -24.41 38.34 18.62
CA ASN A 414 -24.40 39.73 19.04
C ASN A 414 -25.46 40.05 20.12
N LEU A 415 -25.15 41.03 20.98
CA LEU A 415 -26.10 41.59 21.92
C LEU A 415 -26.33 43.07 21.61
N TYR A 416 -27.54 43.38 21.16
CA TYR A 416 -27.95 44.76 20.90
C TYR A 416 -28.27 45.52 22.20
N SER A 417 -27.88 46.80 22.26
CA SER A 417 -28.29 47.74 23.31
C SER A 417 -29.28 48.76 22.78
N ASP A 418 -30.43 48.86 23.43
CA ASP A 418 -31.39 49.94 23.15
C ASP A 418 -30.91 51.31 23.63
N ILE A 419 -29.95 51.38 24.54
CA ILE A 419 -29.44 52.64 25.10
C ILE A 419 -28.37 53.22 24.18
N THR A 420 -27.39 52.42 23.76
CA THR A 420 -26.30 52.90 22.89
C THR A 420 -26.61 52.74 21.40
N LYS A 421 -27.60 51.94 21.03
CA LYS A 421 -27.95 51.56 19.64
C LYS A 421 -26.86 50.79 18.89
N GLU A 422 -26.00 50.09 19.63
CA GLU A 422 -24.84 49.34 19.12
C GLU A 422 -24.89 47.86 19.55
N TYR A 423 -24.03 47.04 18.93
CA TYR A 423 -23.88 45.61 19.20
C TYR A 423 -22.63 45.30 20.01
N TYR A 424 -22.74 44.34 20.93
CA TYR A 424 -21.65 43.95 21.84
C TYR A 424 -21.44 42.44 21.88
N CYS A 425 -20.19 42.03 22.12
CA CYS A 425 -19.81 40.61 22.19
C CYS A 425 -20.36 39.86 23.41
N CYS A 426 -20.69 40.58 24.49
CA CYS A 426 -21.18 39.98 25.73
C CYS A 426 -21.93 40.99 26.61
N GLU A 427 -22.68 40.45 27.57
CA GLU A 427 -23.52 41.23 28.48
C GLU A 427 -22.71 42.19 29.35
N GLU A 428 -21.49 41.82 29.73
CA GLU A 428 -20.60 42.68 30.53
C GLU A 428 -20.15 43.91 29.74
N CYS A 429 -19.73 43.73 28.48
CA CYS A 429 -19.37 44.82 27.58
C CYS A 429 -20.56 45.74 27.36
N ARG A 430 -21.74 45.17 27.06
CA ARG A 430 -22.98 45.94 26.89
C ARG A 430 -23.29 46.78 28.13
N LYS A 431 -23.33 46.18 29.32
CA LYS A 431 -23.64 46.90 30.57
C LYS A 431 -22.64 48.01 30.86
N LYS A 432 -21.36 47.76 30.62
CA LYS A 432 -20.30 48.76 30.81
C LYS A 432 -20.48 49.94 29.86
N ALA A 433 -20.74 49.68 28.58
CA ALA A 433 -21.03 50.70 27.58
C ALA A 433 -22.28 51.51 27.94
N GLU A 434 -23.37 50.82 28.31
CA GLU A 434 -24.62 51.46 28.72
C GLU A 434 -24.43 52.33 29.96
N GLN A 435 -23.62 51.89 30.93
CA GLN A 435 -23.33 52.66 32.13
C GLN A 435 -22.51 53.91 31.82
N ALA A 436 -21.48 53.79 30.97
CA ALA A 436 -20.70 54.94 30.50
C ALA A 436 -21.58 55.93 29.73
N TYR A 437 -22.44 55.44 28.83
CA TYR A 437 -23.38 56.27 28.09
C TYR A 437 -24.34 57.02 29.02
N LYS A 438 -24.90 56.34 30.03
CA LYS A 438 -25.78 56.96 31.02
C LYS A 438 -25.06 58.03 31.85
N GLN A 439 -23.82 57.77 32.26
CA GLN A 439 -23.00 58.76 32.99
C GLN A 439 -22.78 60.04 32.19
N GLU A 440 -22.61 59.92 30.87
CA GLU A 440 -22.33 61.06 30.00
C GLU A 440 -23.59 61.79 29.52
N ASN A 441 -24.71 61.09 29.36
CA ASN A 441 -25.88 61.61 28.65
C ASN A 441 -27.16 61.70 29.49
N TRP A 442 -27.24 61.04 30.66
CA TRP A 442 -28.45 60.97 31.49
C TRP A 442 -28.25 61.70 32.83
N HIS A 443 -29.34 61.89 33.56
CA HIS A 443 -29.36 62.62 34.84
C HIS A 443 -29.42 61.66 36.03
N TYR A 444 -28.47 61.79 36.95
CA TYR A 444 -28.38 60.94 38.14
C TYR A 444 -29.31 61.42 39.27
N SER A 445 -30.00 60.47 39.91
CA SER A 445 -30.78 60.67 41.13
C SER A 445 -29.97 60.19 42.34
N ASP A 446 -29.60 61.10 43.23
CA ASP A 446 -28.88 60.76 44.47
C ASP A 446 -29.70 59.89 45.41
N TYR A 447 -31.02 60.05 45.42
CA TYR A 447 -31.92 59.26 46.27
C TYR A 447 -32.18 57.87 45.72
N ASP A 448 -32.45 57.76 44.40
CA ASP A 448 -32.76 56.46 43.78
C ASP A 448 -31.51 55.66 43.43
N GLU A 449 -30.34 56.30 43.45
CA GLU A 449 -29.05 55.75 43.01
C GLU A 449 -29.08 55.25 41.55
N GLU A 450 -29.91 55.89 40.70
CA GLU A 450 -30.17 55.51 39.31
C GLU A 450 -30.10 56.71 38.34
N TYR A 451 -29.96 56.41 37.04
CA TYR A 451 -29.92 57.41 35.95
C TYR A 451 -31.26 57.48 35.21
N TYR A 452 -31.68 58.70 34.87
CA TYR A 452 -32.91 59.01 34.14
C TYR A 452 -32.60 59.78 32.85
N GLU A 453 -33.20 59.35 31.74
CA GLU A 453 -32.95 59.91 30.40
C GLU A 453 -33.39 61.38 30.26
N HIS A 454 -34.46 61.78 30.96
CA HIS A 454 -35.06 63.11 30.80
C HIS A 454 -34.91 63.94 32.07
N THR A 455 -34.54 65.22 31.92
CA THR A 455 -34.46 66.18 33.03
C THR A 455 -35.78 66.31 33.80
N GLU A 456 -36.92 66.15 33.14
CA GLU A 456 -38.26 66.25 33.75
C GLU A 456 -38.57 65.07 34.69
N SER A 457 -37.80 63.98 34.59
CA SER A 457 -37.97 62.79 35.43
C SER A 457 -37.29 62.93 36.79
N ILE A 458 -36.43 63.93 36.97
CA ILE A 458 -35.76 64.23 38.23
C ILE A 458 -36.17 65.61 38.76
N THR A 459 -36.11 65.75 40.07
CA THR A 459 -36.29 67.01 40.78
C THR A 459 -35.26 67.10 41.92
N ILE A 460 -35.19 68.25 42.58
CA ILE A 460 -34.25 68.50 43.67
C ILE A 460 -35.02 68.48 44.98
N TYR A 461 -34.45 67.81 45.98
CA TYR A 461 -34.89 67.88 47.36
C TYR A 461 -33.74 68.29 48.27
N GLN A 462 -34.11 68.85 49.41
CA GLN A 462 -33.23 69.37 50.43
C GLN A 462 -33.10 68.30 51.51
N VAL A 463 -31.87 67.82 51.71
CA VAL A 463 -31.52 66.78 52.68
C VAL A 463 -30.86 67.40 53.89
N TRP A 464 -31.42 67.20 55.08
CA TRP A 464 -30.87 67.80 56.29
C TRP A 464 -29.57 67.10 56.73
N ASN A 465 -28.46 67.84 56.73
CA ASN A 465 -27.20 67.37 57.29
C ASN A 465 -27.10 67.75 58.78
N ASN A 466 -27.28 66.76 59.66
CA ASN A 466 -27.21 66.95 61.11
C ASN A 466 -25.84 67.42 61.65
N ILE A 467 -24.75 67.16 60.91
CA ILE A 467 -23.37 67.52 61.33
C ILE A 467 -23.08 68.97 60.98
N LEU A 468 -23.47 69.39 59.78
CA LEU A 468 -23.25 70.75 59.27
C LEU A 468 -24.38 71.71 59.68
N CYS A 469 -25.51 71.17 60.16
CA CYS A 469 -26.73 71.90 60.47
C CYS A 469 -27.23 72.74 59.28
N GLU A 470 -27.14 72.19 58.07
CA GLU A 470 -27.60 72.82 56.82
C GLU A 470 -28.28 71.81 55.90
N TYR A 471 -29.07 72.29 54.94
CA TYR A 471 -29.64 71.45 53.89
C TYR A 471 -28.68 71.30 52.71
N GLU A 472 -28.45 70.06 52.30
CA GLU A 472 -27.75 69.72 51.07
C GLU A 472 -28.75 69.51 49.94
N ARG A 473 -28.42 70.03 48.75
CA ARG A 473 -29.21 69.77 47.54
C ARG A 473 -28.86 68.40 46.99
N LYS A 474 -29.86 67.54 46.90
CA LYS A 474 -29.75 66.23 46.26
C LYS A 474 -30.83 66.04 45.21
N THR A 475 -30.58 65.18 44.23
CA THR A 475 -31.57 64.82 43.21
C THR A 475 -32.40 63.61 43.63
N ILE A 476 -33.65 63.60 43.22
CA ILE A 476 -34.61 62.51 43.43
C ILE A 476 -35.50 62.40 42.20
N SER A 477 -35.93 61.20 41.82
CA SER A 477 -36.92 61.04 40.76
C SER A 477 -38.26 61.66 41.16
N VAL A 478 -38.98 62.21 40.20
CA VAL A 478 -40.31 62.81 40.44
C VAL A 478 -41.27 61.77 41.01
N GLU A 479 -41.17 60.51 40.58
CA GLU A 479 -42.01 59.42 41.09
C GLU A 479 -41.70 59.09 42.56
N SER A 480 -40.42 58.92 42.92
CA SER A 480 -40.03 58.66 44.31
C SER A 480 -40.36 59.85 45.21
N ALA A 481 -40.14 61.08 44.73
CA ALA A 481 -40.53 62.29 45.45
C ALA A 481 -42.05 62.32 45.74
N GLN A 482 -42.87 61.98 44.74
CA GLN A 482 -44.32 61.94 44.92
C GLN A 482 -44.74 60.85 45.92
N ARG A 483 -44.15 59.66 45.84
CA ARG A 483 -44.43 58.56 46.77
C ARG A 483 -44.07 58.92 48.22
N LEU A 484 -42.97 59.64 48.41
CA LEU A 484 -42.52 60.07 49.74
C LEU A 484 -43.35 61.24 50.29
N LEU A 485 -43.85 62.13 49.42
CA LEU A 485 -44.84 63.13 49.80
C LEU A 485 -46.16 62.48 50.28
N GLU A 486 -46.60 61.41 49.63
CA GLU A 486 -47.83 60.69 49.99
C GLU A 486 -47.71 59.93 51.32
N THR A 487 -46.52 59.40 51.61
CA THR A 487 -46.23 58.68 52.87
C THR A 487 -45.86 59.62 54.02
N GLY A 488 -45.62 60.90 53.73
CA GLY A 488 -45.27 61.93 54.72
C GLY A 488 -43.80 61.93 55.13
N GLU A 489 -42.94 61.21 54.41
CA GLU A 489 -41.49 61.18 54.59
C GLU A 489 -40.78 62.35 53.88
N LEU A 490 -41.49 63.04 52.99
CA LEU A 490 -41.05 64.28 52.33
C LEU A 490 -42.08 65.38 52.55
N HIS A 491 -41.60 66.62 52.63
CA HIS A 491 -42.42 67.78 52.90
C HIS A 491 -42.24 68.84 51.83
N LYS A 492 -43.35 69.37 51.30
CA LYS A 492 -43.34 70.43 50.27
C LYS A 492 -43.64 71.80 50.89
N LEU A 493 -42.71 72.74 50.76
CA LEU A 493 -42.89 74.14 51.17
C LEU A 493 -42.31 75.08 50.09
N ASN A 494 -43.07 76.08 49.65
CA ASN A 494 -42.67 77.06 48.61
C ASN A 494 -42.07 76.40 47.35
N ASP A 495 -42.71 75.35 46.85
CA ASP A 495 -42.26 74.54 45.72
C ASP A 495 -40.90 73.84 45.88
N MET A 496 -40.33 73.84 47.08
CA MET A 496 -39.16 73.04 47.45
C MET A 496 -39.55 71.81 48.28
N LEU A 497 -38.78 70.75 48.13
CA LEU A 497 -38.96 69.45 48.79
C LEU A 497 -37.92 69.27 49.90
N TYR A 498 -38.34 68.81 51.08
CA TYR A 498 -37.48 68.63 52.27
C TYR A 498 -37.67 67.24 52.87
N ASP A 499 -36.58 66.57 53.24
CA ASP A 499 -36.59 65.23 53.88
C ASP A 499 -36.86 65.25 55.39
N GLY A 500 -36.77 66.42 56.00
CA GLY A 500 -37.02 66.63 57.41
C GLY A 500 -37.36 68.09 57.68
N ILE A 501 -38.32 68.31 58.58
CA ILE A 501 -38.78 69.62 59.02
C ILE A 501 -38.99 69.60 60.54
N ASP A 502 -39.06 70.77 61.16
CA ASP A 502 -39.40 70.92 62.57
C ASP A 502 -40.89 70.55 62.77
N GLU A 503 -41.16 69.49 63.52
CA GLU A 503 -42.52 68.95 63.72
C GLU A 503 -43.44 69.89 64.51
N GLU A 504 -42.89 70.80 65.33
CA GLU A 504 -43.68 71.76 66.11
C GLU A 504 -44.12 72.95 65.24
N THR A 505 -43.29 73.39 64.30
CA THR A 505 -43.53 74.57 63.46
C THR A 505 -44.00 74.25 62.04
N GLY A 506 -43.75 73.03 61.56
CA GLY A 506 -43.99 72.63 60.17
C GLY A 506 -43.04 73.28 59.16
N LEU A 507 -41.93 73.89 59.61
CA LEU A 507 -40.96 74.61 58.79
C LEU A 507 -39.61 73.87 58.73
N PRO A 508 -38.79 74.07 57.67
CA PRO A 508 -37.44 73.51 57.61
C PRO A 508 -36.57 73.92 58.82
N TYR A 509 -35.66 73.05 59.27
CA TYR A 509 -34.92 73.22 60.53
C TYR A 509 -34.06 74.50 60.62
N ALA A 510 -33.61 75.03 59.48
CA ALA A 510 -32.83 76.27 59.37
C ALA A 510 -33.60 77.39 58.62
N TYR A 511 -34.93 77.43 58.76
CA TYR A 511 -35.76 78.41 58.06
C TYR A 511 -35.71 79.79 58.74
N GLU A 512 -35.01 80.76 58.15
CA GLU A 512 -35.05 82.15 58.62
C GLU A 512 -36.40 82.80 58.28
N MET A 513 -37.09 83.37 59.27
CA MET A 513 -38.38 84.09 59.13
C MET A 513 -38.27 85.44 58.38
N ASN A 514 -37.38 85.57 57.39
CA ASN A 514 -37.25 86.78 56.56
C ASN A 514 -37.83 86.64 55.14
N GLU A 515 -38.40 85.50 54.78
CA GLU A 515 -39.10 85.28 53.49
C GLU A 515 -40.62 85.15 53.65
N ILE A 516 -41.22 85.86 54.62
CA ILE A 516 -42.65 86.20 54.55
C ILE A 516 -42.75 87.58 53.90
N ASN A 517 -42.88 87.60 52.58
CA ASN A 517 -43.52 88.72 51.89
C ASN A 517 -44.43 88.19 50.78
N VAL A 518 -45.70 88.04 51.18
CA VAL A 518 -46.99 88.11 50.46
C VAL A 518 -47.17 87.22 49.23
#